data_AF-A0A177Q8J5-F1
#
_entry.id   AF-A0A177Q8J5-F1
#
_cell.length_a   1.000
_cell.length_b   1.000
_cell.length_c   1.000
_cell.angle_alpha   90.00
_cell.angle_beta   90.00
_cell.angle_gamma   90.00
#
_symmetry.space_group_name_H-M   'P 1'
#
loop_
_entity.id
_entity.type
_entity.pdbx_description
1 polymer ?
#
loop_
_entity_poly.entity_id
_entity_poly.type
_entity_poly.pdbx_seq_one_letter_code
_entity_poly.pdbx_strand_id
1 'polypeptide(L)'
;MQGLAHFLIFIMMGLVGSIAAAQTTAISPTQAAPSIAAGQPSVTLPYSDQRASETEIAVLRARLEEEQTHNGAVLQTVYWSLGVLVTLAIALIGFGWFANFRVYERDKEALATALDAHVVTGLSNAMEVIRHGHEDLRQHVVQETERMKAESSSTIDNAVTARLAEIKAKLERTEQALKDTRLEHELLRAAYLFGQAQHGRAFSSCLSAIELARDLGRSHVVHSVLDEIEKQINKMDGVFASDIQTLTTFLTHLDGVNPIQLASLTETLRKVRKL
;
A
#
# COMPACT_ATOMS: atom_id res chain seq x y z
N MET A 1 25.63 10.36 39.20
CA MET A 1 25.69 10.59 40.67
C MET A 1 24.98 9.50 41.50
N GLN A 2 23.95 8.80 41.02
CA GLN A 2 23.29 7.72 41.77
C GLN A 2 24.19 6.50 42.11
N GLY A 3 25.22 6.22 41.31
CA GLY A 3 26.16 5.13 41.60
C GLY A 3 27.03 5.36 42.84
N LEU A 4 27.32 6.62 43.18
CA LEU A 4 28.15 6.96 44.34
C LEU A 4 27.37 6.80 45.67
N ALA A 5 26.06 7.04 45.64
CA ALA A 5 25.17 6.80 46.77
C ALA A 5 25.01 5.30 47.08
N HIS A 6 24.89 4.45 46.05
CA HIS A 6 24.79 2.99 46.25
C HIS A 6 26.11 2.37 46.72
N PHE A 7 27.25 2.90 46.28
CA PHE A 7 28.57 2.46 46.74
C PHE A 7 28.83 2.80 48.22
N LEU A 8 28.40 3.98 48.68
CA LEU A 8 28.45 4.36 50.10
C LEU A 8 27.55 3.48 50.98
N ILE A 9 26.37 3.11 50.49
CA ILE A 9 25.47 2.18 51.18
C ILE A 9 26.08 0.78 51.25
N PHE A 10 26.72 0.29 50.19
CA PHE A 10 27.39 -1.03 50.18
C PHE A 10 28.61 -1.08 51.11
N ILE A 11 29.42 -0.02 51.17
CA ILE A 11 30.53 0.09 52.13
C ILE A 11 30.01 0.13 53.58
N MET A 12 28.92 0.87 53.83
CA MET A 12 28.29 0.90 55.17
C MET A 12 27.68 -0.46 55.56
N MET A 13 27.08 -1.21 54.63
CA MET A 13 26.53 -2.54 54.93
C MET A 13 27.61 -3.61 55.12
N GLY A 14 28.72 -3.54 54.37
CA GLY A 14 29.87 -4.44 54.53
C GLY A 14 30.63 -4.23 55.84
N LEU A 15 30.66 -3.00 56.37
CA LEU A 15 31.31 -2.69 57.65
C LEU A 15 30.47 -3.12 58.86
N VAL A 16 29.13 -3.17 58.74
CA VAL A 16 28.23 -3.61 59.82
C VAL A 16 28.13 -5.14 59.90
N GLY A 17 28.43 -5.87 58.83
CA GLY A 17 28.36 -7.34 58.78
C GLY A 17 29.56 -8.10 59.36
N SER A 18 30.70 -7.45 59.66
CA SER A 18 31.92 -8.13 60.11
C SER A 18 32.30 -7.94 61.59
N ILE A 19 31.42 -7.34 62.42
CA ILE A 19 31.67 -7.22 63.87
C ILE A 19 31.02 -8.38 64.66
N ALA A 20 30.19 -9.22 64.04
CA ALA A 20 29.48 -10.32 64.70
C ALA A 20 30.19 -11.69 64.57
N ALA A 21 31.51 -11.76 64.82
CA ALA A 21 32.19 -13.04 65.12
C ALA A 21 33.62 -12.85 65.69
N ALA A 22 33.88 -11.82 66.50
CA ALA A 22 35.02 -11.88 67.41
C ALA A 22 34.55 -12.57 68.69
N GLN A 23 34.61 -13.90 68.70
CA GLN A 23 34.49 -14.69 69.91
C GLN A 23 35.53 -14.18 70.92
N THR A 24 35.06 -13.54 71.98
CA THR A 24 35.80 -13.33 73.21
C THR A 24 36.01 -14.72 73.84
N THR A 25 37.02 -15.46 73.39
CA THR A 25 37.57 -16.56 74.18
C THR A 25 38.23 -15.94 75.40
N ALA A 26 37.47 -15.87 76.49
CA ALA A 26 37.97 -15.59 77.82
C ALA A 26 38.99 -16.68 78.19
N ILE A 27 40.26 -16.38 78.04
CA ILE A 27 41.33 -17.19 78.60
C ILE A 27 41.42 -16.78 80.07
N SER A 28 40.84 -17.60 80.95
CA SER A 28 41.08 -17.53 82.39
C SER A 28 42.55 -17.88 82.68
N PRO A 29 43.36 -17.00 83.30
CA PRO A 29 44.53 -17.45 84.02
C PRO A 29 44.08 -17.97 85.39
N THR A 30 43.81 -19.28 85.46
CA THR A 30 43.93 -20.01 86.72
C THR A 30 45.39 -19.99 87.12
N GLN A 31 45.76 -19.05 87.98
CA GLN A 31 47.03 -19.11 88.71
C GLN A 31 46.73 -19.27 90.19
N ALA A 32 46.90 -20.51 90.64
CA ALA A 32 46.82 -20.93 92.02
C ALA A 32 47.81 -20.13 92.88
N ALA A 33 47.29 -19.38 93.83
CA ALA A 33 48.09 -18.81 94.90
C ALA A 33 48.43 -19.90 95.94
N PRO A 34 49.71 -20.13 96.29
CA PRO A 34 50.07 -21.00 97.39
C PRO A 34 49.75 -20.31 98.73
N SER A 35 48.94 -20.99 99.53
CA SER A 35 48.78 -20.76 100.96
C SER A 35 50.12 -21.03 101.65
N ILE A 36 50.75 -19.98 102.19
CA ILE A 36 51.82 -20.10 103.19
C ILE A 36 51.32 -19.44 104.46
N ALA A 37 51.12 -20.30 105.45
CA ALA A 37 50.90 -19.95 106.83
C ALA A 37 52.21 -19.54 107.52
N ALA A 38 52.03 -18.81 108.63
CA ALA A 38 52.94 -18.61 109.77
C ALA A 38 53.96 -17.47 109.70
N GLY A 39 53.86 -16.59 110.70
CA GLY A 39 55.00 -15.85 111.25
C GLY A 39 54.82 -14.34 111.35
N GLN A 40 54.21 -13.85 112.44
CA GLN A 40 54.51 -12.51 112.94
C GLN A 40 55.99 -12.44 113.36
N PRO A 41 56.66 -11.30 113.09
CA PRO A 41 57.14 -10.55 114.25
C PRO A 41 56.90 -9.03 114.09
N SER A 42 56.46 -8.42 115.17
CA SER A 42 56.56 -7.00 115.44
C SER A 42 58.03 -6.57 115.34
N VAL A 43 58.41 -5.87 114.27
CA VAL A 43 59.76 -5.31 114.11
C VAL A 43 59.68 -3.79 114.12
N THR A 44 60.14 -3.26 115.23
CA THR A 44 60.47 -1.88 115.56
C THR A 44 61.42 -1.30 114.51
N LEU A 45 61.08 -0.15 113.94
CA LEU A 45 61.90 0.67 113.04
C LEU A 45 63.27 1.01 113.67
N PRO A 46 64.40 0.57 113.08
CA PRO A 46 65.65 1.31 113.16
C PRO A 46 65.69 2.30 111.99
N TYR A 47 65.82 3.57 112.34
CA TYR A 47 66.05 4.69 111.43
C TYR A 47 67.51 4.65 110.93
N SER A 48 67.82 3.75 110.01
CA SER A 48 69.10 3.64 109.29
C SER A 48 68.94 2.50 108.27
N ASP A 49 68.74 2.71 106.98
CA ASP A 49 69.80 3.06 106.03
C ASP A 49 69.15 3.55 104.72
N GLN A 50 68.94 4.86 104.61
CA GLN A 50 68.19 5.54 103.55
C GLN A 50 68.90 5.49 102.18
N ARG A 51 70.18 5.09 102.14
CA ARG A 51 71.01 5.10 100.92
C ARG A 51 70.85 3.85 100.05
N ALA A 52 70.57 2.68 100.63
CA ALA A 52 70.39 1.45 99.86
C ALA A 52 69.04 1.41 99.12
N SER A 53 67.99 1.97 99.73
CA SER A 53 66.67 2.09 99.10
C SER A 53 66.64 3.12 97.96
N GLU A 54 67.44 4.20 98.05
CA GLU A 54 67.61 5.16 96.94
C GLU A 54 68.21 4.50 95.70
N THR A 55 69.19 3.59 95.87
CA THR A 55 69.79 2.86 94.74
C THR A 55 68.85 1.84 94.11
N GLU A 56 68.00 1.17 94.89
CA GLU A 56 67.00 0.24 94.37
C GLU A 56 65.85 0.97 93.65
N ILE A 57 65.41 2.11 94.18
CA ILE A 57 64.43 2.99 93.53
C ILE A 57 64.99 3.55 92.21
N ALA A 58 66.28 3.88 92.16
CA ALA A 58 66.91 4.36 90.92
C ALA A 58 66.96 3.26 89.84
N VAL A 59 67.30 2.02 90.21
CA VAL A 59 67.32 0.88 89.27
C VAL A 59 65.91 0.51 88.80
N LEU A 60 64.91 0.54 89.70
CA LEU A 60 63.51 0.30 89.34
C LEU A 60 62.96 1.38 88.40
N ARG A 61 63.33 2.65 88.60
CA ARG A 61 62.98 3.75 87.70
C ARG A 61 63.65 3.60 86.33
N ALA A 62 64.93 3.24 86.30
CA ALA A 62 65.64 3.01 85.04
C ALA A 62 65.01 1.87 84.23
N ARG A 63 64.59 0.77 84.87
CA ARG A 63 63.86 -0.31 84.18
C ARG A 63 62.47 0.11 83.70
N LEU A 64 61.75 0.92 84.48
CA LEU A 64 60.44 1.44 84.08
C LEU A 64 60.53 2.34 82.84
N GLU A 65 61.57 3.15 82.75
CA GLU A 65 61.82 4.02 81.60
C GLU A 65 62.27 3.22 80.36
N GLU A 66 63.06 2.17 80.56
CA GLU A 66 63.45 1.23 79.50
C GLU A 66 62.23 0.44 78.96
N GLU A 67 61.33 -0.03 79.84
CA GLU A 67 60.06 -0.66 79.42
C GLU A 67 59.15 0.30 78.66
N GLN A 68 59.03 1.57 79.09
CA GLN A 68 58.21 2.56 78.39
C GLN A 68 58.75 2.84 76.98
N THR A 69 60.08 2.93 76.84
CA THR A 69 60.73 3.17 75.55
C THR A 69 60.55 1.97 74.61
N HIS A 70 60.65 0.74 75.14
CA HIS A 70 60.43 -0.49 74.38
C HIS A 70 58.96 -0.60 73.92
N ASN A 71 58.01 -0.31 74.80
CA ASN A 71 56.58 -0.29 74.45
C ASN A 71 56.25 0.75 73.37
N GLY A 72 56.91 1.92 73.40
CA GLY A 72 56.78 2.95 72.37
C GLY A 72 57.23 2.48 70.99
N ALA A 73 58.38 1.80 70.90
CA ALA A 73 58.91 1.26 69.64
C ALA A 73 58.00 0.16 69.06
N VAL A 74 57.48 -0.74 69.91
CA VAL A 74 56.53 -1.78 69.48
C VAL A 74 55.26 -1.14 68.93
N LEU A 75 54.66 -0.19 69.64
CA LEU A 75 53.46 0.52 69.17
C LEU A 75 53.71 1.21 67.83
N GLN A 76 54.88 1.85 67.64
CA GLN A 76 55.23 2.51 66.39
C GLN A 76 55.30 1.54 65.20
N THR A 77 55.90 0.36 65.36
CA THR A 77 55.94 -0.67 64.31
C THR A 77 54.55 -1.21 63.98
N VAL A 78 53.70 -1.38 65.01
CA VAL A 78 52.30 -1.80 64.83
C VAL A 78 51.54 -0.74 64.03
N TYR A 79 51.65 0.54 64.39
CA TYR A 79 51.01 1.64 63.65
C TYR A 79 51.47 1.70 62.18
N TRP A 80 52.77 1.51 61.92
CA TRP A 80 53.29 1.45 60.55
C TRP A 80 52.75 0.26 59.76
N SER A 81 52.73 -0.93 60.35
CA SER A 81 52.20 -2.13 59.68
C SER A 81 50.70 -2.01 59.40
N LEU A 82 49.93 -1.44 60.34
CA LEU A 82 48.52 -1.16 60.18
C LEU A 82 48.28 -0.13 59.07
N GLY A 83 49.12 0.90 59.00
CA GLY A 83 49.07 1.91 57.94
C GLY A 83 49.28 1.34 56.54
N VAL A 84 50.24 0.41 56.38
CA VAL A 84 50.47 -0.29 55.10
C VAL A 84 49.26 -1.15 54.74
N LEU A 85 48.69 -1.88 55.70
CA LEU A 85 47.50 -2.71 55.51
C LEU A 85 46.28 -1.89 55.07
N VAL A 86 46.02 -0.76 55.74
CA VAL A 86 44.93 0.16 55.37
C VAL A 86 45.14 0.73 53.97
N THR A 87 46.37 1.14 53.65
CA THR A 87 46.69 1.65 52.31
C THR A 87 46.49 0.59 51.23
N LEU A 88 46.91 -0.65 51.49
CA LEU A 88 46.70 -1.77 50.58
C LEU A 88 45.21 -2.08 50.39
N ALA A 89 44.41 -2.04 51.47
CA ALA A 89 42.97 -2.24 51.41
C ALA A 89 42.28 -1.16 50.55
N ILE A 90 42.65 0.12 50.73
CA ILE A 90 42.14 1.22 49.91
C ILE A 90 42.55 1.06 48.44
N ALA A 91 43.80 0.66 48.17
CA ALA A 91 44.29 0.41 46.82
C ALA A 91 43.53 -0.73 46.12
N LEU A 92 43.25 -1.83 46.83
CA LEU A 92 42.45 -2.95 46.33
C LEU A 92 41.01 -2.54 46.00
N ILE A 93 40.38 -1.73 46.86
CA ILE A 93 39.03 -1.20 46.61
C ILE A 93 39.04 -0.27 45.39
N GLY A 94 40.02 0.62 45.29
CA GLY A 94 40.19 1.51 44.14
C GLY A 94 40.40 0.74 42.84
N PHE A 95 41.21 -0.32 42.87
CA PHE A 95 41.46 -1.18 41.70
C PHE A 95 40.20 -1.94 41.28
N GLY A 96 39.46 -2.51 42.24
CA GLY A 96 38.19 -3.20 41.97
C GLY A 96 37.15 -2.27 41.35
N TRP A 97 37.06 -1.04 41.85
CA TRP A 97 36.18 -0.02 41.28
C TRP A 97 36.60 0.39 39.86
N PHE A 98 37.89 0.62 39.63
CA PHE A 98 38.42 0.99 38.31
C PHE A 98 38.21 -0.13 37.27
N ALA A 99 38.46 -1.39 37.65
CA ALA A 99 38.22 -2.54 36.77
C ALA A 99 36.74 -2.68 36.42
N ASN A 100 35.84 -2.53 37.40
CA ASN A 100 34.40 -2.62 37.17
C ASN A 100 33.90 -1.46 36.29
N PHE A 101 34.42 -0.25 36.48
CA PHE A 101 34.08 0.91 35.64
C PHE A 101 34.47 0.68 34.17
N ARG A 102 35.68 0.15 33.93
CA ARG A 102 36.14 -0.14 32.56
C ARG A 102 35.32 -1.22 31.88
N VAL A 103 34.92 -2.27 32.60
CA VAL A 103 34.03 -3.31 32.07
C VAL A 103 32.66 -2.73 31.73
N TYR A 104 32.11 -1.91 32.63
CA TYR A 104 30.83 -1.24 32.41
C TYR A 104 30.82 -0.33 31.17
N GLU A 105 31.89 0.44 30.95
CA GLU A 105 32.01 1.28 29.74
C GLU A 105 32.05 0.44 28.47
N ARG A 106 32.84 -0.64 28.46
CA ARG A 106 32.93 -1.55 27.31
C ARG A 106 31.59 -2.22 27.00
N ASP A 107 30.88 -2.67 28.03
CA ASP A 107 29.60 -3.34 27.85
C ASP A 107 28.53 -2.34 27.36
N LYS A 108 28.58 -1.09 27.82
CA LYS A 108 27.73 0.00 27.31
C LYS A 108 27.99 0.27 25.82
N GLU A 109 29.24 0.30 25.40
CA GLU A 109 29.60 0.49 23.99
C GLU A 109 29.17 -0.70 23.12
N ALA A 110 29.33 -1.93 23.62
CA ALA A 110 28.87 -3.13 22.96
C ALA A 110 27.33 -3.15 22.81
N LEU A 111 26.60 -2.76 23.86
CA LEU A 111 25.15 -2.62 23.83
C LEU A 111 24.69 -1.53 22.86
N ALA A 112 25.36 -0.38 22.83
CA ALA A 112 25.05 0.69 21.89
C ALA A 112 25.25 0.23 20.43
N THR A 113 26.35 -0.47 20.16
CA THR A 113 26.67 -1.00 18.83
C THR A 113 25.66 -2.08 18.41
N ALA A 114 25.31 -2.98 19.32
CA ALA A 114 24.30 -4.01 19.06
C ALA A 114 22.92 -3.41 18.79
N LEU A 115 22.54 -2.38 19.56
CA LEU A 115 21.27 -1.68 19.37
C LEU A 115 21.23 -0.97 18.01
N ASP A 116 22.31 -0.27 17.63
CA ASP A 116 22.40 0.41 16.33
C ASP A 116 22.31 -0.58 15.17
N ALA A 117 23.02 -1.72 15.26
CA ALA A 117 22.94 -2.79 14.27
C ALA A 117 21.52 -3.37 14.15
N HIS A 118 20.81 -3.55 15.28
CA HIS A 118 19.42 -4.01 15.28
C HIS A 118 18.46 -2.98 14.68
N VAL A 119 18.66 -1.69 14.96
CA VAL A 119 17.84 -0.61 14.39
C VAL A 119 18.05 -0.53 12.88
N VAL A 120 19.30 -0.57 12.40
CA VAL A 120 19.61 -0.53 10.96
C VAL A 120 19.01 -1.74 10.24
N THR A 121 19.17 -2.94 10.81
CA THR A 121 18.61 -4.18 10.23
C THR A 121 17.07 -4.18 10.24
N GLY A 122 16.48 -3.68 11.33
CA GLY A 122 15.02 -3.51 11.42
C GLY A 122 14.49 -2.53 10.38
N LEU A 123 15.18 -1.40 10.20
CA LEU A 123 14.83 -0.38 9.21
C LEU A 123 14.96 -0.92 7.78
N SER A 124 16.03 -1.65 7.46
CA SER A 124 16.20 -2.24 6.12
C SER A 124 15.10 -3.27 5.81
N ASN A 125 14.75 -4.11 6.78
CA ASN A 125 13.68 -5.09 6.61
C ASN A 125 12.31 -4.41 6.45
N ALA A 126 12.02 -3.37 7.24
CA ALA A 126 10.80 -2.60 7.11
C ALA A 126 10.71 -1.89 5.75
N MET A 127 11.82 -1.29 5.29
CA MET A 127 11.91 -0.64 3.98
C MET A 127 11.66 -1.65 2.85
N GLU A 128 12.18 -2.86 2.97
CA GLU A 128 11.99 -3.93 1.99
C GLU A 128 10.54 -4.42 1.93
N VAL A 129 9.87 -4.57 3.07
CA VAL A 129 8.43 -4.89 3.13
C VAL A 129 7.60 -3.77 2.51
N ILE A 130 7.93 -2.51 2.80
CA ILE A 130 7.25 -1.35 2.19
C ILE A 130 7.48 -1.33 0.67
N ARG A 131 8.69 -1.64 0.21
CA ARG A 131 9.04 -1.69 -1.21
C ARG A 131 8.24 -2.78 -1.94
N HIS A 132 8.17 -3.97 -1.38
CA HIS A 132 7.35 -5.06 -1.92
C HIS A 132 5.86 -4.72 -1.92
N GLY A 133 5.33 -4.19 -0.81
CA GLY A 133 3.94 -3.77 -0.74
C GLY A 133 3.60 -2.65 -1.73
N HIS A 134 4.55 -1.75 -2.01
CA HIS A 134 4.37 -0.70 -3.01
C HIS A 134 4.35 -1.25 -4.44
N GLU A 135 5.23 -2.21 -4.76
CA GLU A 135 5.26 -2.85 -6.08
C GLU A 135 4.01 -3.71 -6.31
N ASP A 136 3.57 -4.48 -5.32
CA ASP A 136 2.33 -5.26 -5.39
C ASP A 136 1.10 -4.36 -5.59
N LEU A 137 1.02 -3.26 -4.82
CA LEU A 137 -0.06 -2.29 -4.96
C LEU A 137 -0.04 -1.62 -6.33
N ARG A 138 1.15 -1.29 -6.85
CA ARG A 138 1.32 -0.73 -8.19
C ARG A 138 0.84 -1.69 -9.26
N GLN A 139 1.21 -2.98 -9.18
CA GLN A 139 0.75 -4.00 -10.11
C GLN A 139 -0.77 -4.17 -10.07
N HIS A 140 -1.36 -4.18 -8.86
CA HIS A 140 -2.80 -4.25 -8.70
C HIS A 140 -3.51 -3.04 -9.32
N VAL A 141 -3.00 -1.82 -9.13
CA VAL A 141 -3.57 -0.61 -9.74
C VAL A 141 -3.47 -0.66 -11.26
N VAL A 142 -2.35 -1.12 -11.83
CA VAL A 142 -2.20 -1.28 -13.28
C VAL A 142 -3.18 -2.31 -13.82
N GLN A 143 -3.33 -3.45 -13.14
CA GLN A 143 -4.25 -4.51 -13.55
C GLN A 143 -5.72 -4.05 -13.51
N GLU A 144 -6.14 -3.36 -12.45
CA GLU A 144 -7.48 -2.78 -12.35
C GLU A 144 -7.73 -1.71 -13.42
N THR A 145 -6.72 -0.88 -13.71
CA THR A 145 -6.83 0.15 -14.76
C THR A 145 -7.02 -0.48 -16.14
N GLU A 146 -6.26 -1.53 -16.48
CA GLU A 146 -6.43 -2.25 -17.75
C GLU A 146 -7.76 -3.01 -17.82
N ARG A 147 -8.23 -3.56 -16.69
CA ARG A 147 -9.55 -4.20 -16.60
C ARG A 147 -10.68 -3.19 -16.85
N MET A 148 -10.64 -2.05 -16.16
CA MET A 148 -11.61 -0.96 -16.34
C MET A 148 -11.59 -0.41 -17.77
N LYS A 149 -10.41 -0.28 -18.37
CA LYS A 149 -10.24 0.15 -19.76
C LYS A 149 -10.85 -0.85 -20.74
N ALA A 150 -10.60 -2.15 -20.56
CA ALA A 150 -11.18 -3.19 -21.41
C ALA A 150 -12.71 -3.25 -21.30
N GLU A 151 -13.24 -3.14 -20.08
CA GLU A 151 -14.69 -3.11 -19.83
C GLU A 151 -15.36 -1.87 -20.43
N SER A 152 -14.74 -0.69 -20.26
CA SER A 152 -15.22 0.56 -20.85
C SER A 152 -15.17 0.53 -22.38
N SER A 153 -14.09 0.02 -22.98
CA SER A 153 -13.96 -0.14 -24.43
C SER A 153 -15.06 -1.05 -24.98
N SER A 154 -15.28 -2.21 -24.35
CA SER A 154 -16.34 -3.15 -24.75
C SER A 154 -17.74 -2.50 -24.66
N THR A 155 -17.99 -1.75 -23.59
CA THR A 155 -19.27 -1.04 -23.42
C THR A 155 -19.47 0.04 -24.49
N ILE A 156 -18.42 0.79 -24.82
CA ILE A 156 -18.44 1.80 -25.88
C ILE A 156 -18.68 1.13 -27.24
N ASP A 157 -17.98 0.06 -27.55
CA ASP A 157 -18.13 -0.66 -28.83
C ASP A 157 -19.53 -1.24 -29.00
N ASN A 158 -20.09 -1.82 -27.94
CA ASN A 158 -21.48 -2.30 -27.93
C ASN A 158 -22.49 -1.16 -28.11
N ALA A 159 -22.26 -0.02 -27.47
CA ALA A 159 -23.13 1.16 -27.61
C ALA A 159 -23.04 1.76 -29.02
N VAL A 160 -21.84 1.87 -29.58
CA VAL A 160 -21.59 2.39 -30.93
C VAL A 160 -22.22 1.47 -31.97
N THR A 161 -22.02 0.15 -31.87
CA THR A 161 -22.62 -0.82 -32.80
C THR A 161 -24.14 -0.81 -32.74
N ALA A 162 -24.73 -0.73 -31.55
CA ALA A 162 -26.18 -0.61 -31.38
C ALA A 162 -26.73 0.68 -32.01
N ARG A 163 -26.05 1.82 -31.81
CA ARG A 163 -26.44 3.10 -32.41
C ARG A 163 -26.26 3.12 -33.92
N LEU A 164 -25.20 2.51 -34.45
CA LEU A 164 -25.01 2.36 -35.90
C LEU A 164 -26.12 1.51 -36.53
N ALA A 165 -26.51 0.40 -35.89
CA ALA A 165 -27.63 -0.41 -36.35
C ALA A 165 -28.96 0.37 -36.32
N GLU A 166 -29.21 1.15 -35.26
CA GLU A 166 -30.39 2.02 -35.16
C GLU A 166 -30.41 3.09 -36.27
N ILE A 167 -29.29 3.76 -36.51
CA ILE A 167 -29.17 4.79 -37.56
C ILE A 167 -29.36 4.16 -38.94
N LYS A 168 -28.77 3.00 -39.22
CA LYS A 168 -28.94 2.29 -40.48
C LYS A 168 -30.40 1.92 -40.73
N ALA A 169 -31.09 1.39 -39.72
CA ALA A 169 -32.51 1.06 -39.83
C ALA A 169 -33.39 2.31 -40.05
N LYS A 170 -33.05 3.44 -39.41
CA LYS A 170 -33.73 4.72 -39.66
C LYS A 170 -33.48 5.22 -41.09
N LEU A 171 -32.24 5.13 -41.57
CA LEU A 171 -31.88 5.53 -42.93
C LEU A 171 -32.66 4.72 -43.97
N GLU A 172 -32.69 3.39 -43.84
CA GLU A 172 -33.46 2.51 -44.72
C GLU A 172 -34.96 2.83 -44.70
N ARG A 173 -35.54 3.12 -43.52
CA ARG A 173 -36.94 3.55 -43.41
C ARG A 173 -37.21 4.90 -44.08
N THR A 174 -36.31 5.88 -43.91
CA THR A 174 -36.46 7.20 -44.55
C THR A 174 -36.28 7.11 -46.06
N GLU A 175 -35.37 6.28 -46.54
CA GLU A 175 -35.17 6.04 -47.98
C GLU A 175 -36.42 5.40 -48.58
N GLN A 176 -36.99 4.40 -47.91
CA GLN A 176 -38.23 3.76 -48.33
C GLN A 176 -39.40 4.75 -48.36
N ALA A 177 -39.57 5.56 -47.30
CA ALA A 177 -40.60 6.60 -47.23
C ALA A 177 -40.44 7.68 -48.31
N LEU A 178 -39.20 8.04 -48.65
CA LEU A 178 -38.92 8.99 -49.74
C LEU A 178 -39.30 8.41 -51.11
N LYS A 179 -39.00 7.13 -51.36
CA LYS A 179 -39.41 6.46 -52.59
C LYS A 179 -40.93 6.36 -52.68
N ASP A 180 -41.61 6.04 -51.57
CA ASP A 180 -43.06 5.96 -51.51
C ASP A 180 -43.74 7.32 -51.80
N THR A 181 -43.26 8.40 -51.18
CA THR A 181 -43.80 9.76 -51.43
C THR A 181 -43.50 10.24 -52.84
N ARG A 182 -42.33 9.90 -53.41
CA ARG A 182 -42.00 10.18 -54.81
C ARG A 182 -42.92 9.45 -55.78
N LEU A 183 -43.24 8.18 -55.50
CA LEU A 183 -44.20 7.41 -56.29
C LEU A 183 -45.59 8.08 -56.26
N GLU A 184 -46.08 8.43 -55.06
CA GLU A 184 -47.37 9.11 -54.90
C GLU A 184 -47.42 10.44 -55.68
N HIS A 185 -46.35 11.23 -55.60
CA HIS A 185 -46.24 12.49 -56.34
C HIS A 185 -46.29 12.29 -57.86
N GLU A 186 -45.58 11.29 -58.41
CA GLU A 186 -45.62 11.00 -59.85
C GLU A 186 -46.99 10.49 -60.32
N LEU A 187 -47.70 9.70 -59.49
CA LEU A 187 -49.07 9.28 -59.78
C LEU A 187 -50.04 10.46 -59.83
N LEU A 188 -49.97 11.35 -58.83
CA LEU A 188 -50.79 12.58 -58.78
C LEU A 188 -50.47 13.50 -59.97
N ARG A 189 -49.19 13.66 -60.30
CA ARG A 189 -48.74 14.47 -61.42
C ARG A 189 -49.25 13.93 -62.76
N ALA A 190 -49.17 12.61 -62.97
CA ALA A 190 -49.71 11.98 -64.16
C ALA A 190 -51.22 12.22 -64.30
N ALA A 191 -51.99 12.00 -63.22
CA ALA A 191 -53.44 12.24 -63.21
C ALA A 191 -53.79 13.70 -63.55
N TYR A 192 -53.04 14.66 -62.99
CA TYR A 192 -53.20 16.07 -63.29
C TYR A 192 -52.92 16.41 -64.76
N LEU A 193 -51.82 15.89 -65.33
CA LEU A 193 -51.42 16.14 -66.72
C LEU A 193 -52.40 15.54 -67.73
N PHE A 194 -52.98 14.37 -67.44
CA PHE A 194 -54.07 13.81 -68.23
C PHE A 194 -55.29 14.74 -68.25
N GLY A 195 -55.63 15.35 -67.11
CA GLY A 195 -56.70 16.36 -67.03
C GLY A 195 -56.44 17.62 -67.87
N GLN A 196 -55.17 17.93 -68.18
CA GLN A 196 -54.76 19.05 -69.02
C GLN A 196 -54.55 18.71 -70.51
N ALA A 197 -54.88 17.48 -70.93
CA ALA A 197 -54.60 16.97 -72.28
C ALA A 197 -53.11 17.03 -72.69
N GLN A 198 -52.18 17.05 -71.72
CA GLN A 198 -50.73 17.02 -71.98
C GLN A 198 -50.22 15.56 -71.98
N HIS A 199 -50.75 14.76 -72.91
CA HIS A 199 -50.61 13.30 -72.90
C HIS A 199 -49.17 12.78 -72.90
N GLY A 200 -48.28 13.34 -73.73
CA GLY A 200 -46.87 12.89 -73.77
C GLY A 200 -46.14 13.07 -72.43
N ARG A 201 -46.40 14.17 -71.72
CA ARG A 201 -45.83 14.40 -70.37
C ARG A 201 -46.47 13.50 -69.32
N ALA A 202 -47.77 13.25 -69.43
CA ALA A 202 -48.49 12.33 -68.54
C ALA A 202 -47.92 10.91 -68.66
N PHE A 203 -47.68 10.42 -69.89
CA PHE A 203 -47.06 9.11 -70.10
C PHE A 203 -45.65 9.02 -69.53
N SER A 204 -44.82 10.06 -69.69
CA SER A 204 -43.49 10.09 -69.06
C SER A 204 -43.55 10.00 -67.54
N SER A 205 -44.52 10.66 -66.89
CA SER A 205 -44.73 10.53 -65.44
C SER A 205 -45.26 9.15 -65.05
N CYS A 206 -46.17 8.55 -65.83
CA CYS A 206 -46.62 7.18 -65.59
C CYS A 206 -45.48 6.15 -65.72
N LEU A 207 -44.59 6.33 -66.70
CA LEU A 207 -43.42 5.47 -66.86
C LEU A 207 -42.50 5.58 -65.64
N SER A 208 -42.22 6.81 -65.20
CA SER A 208 -41.43 7.05 -63.98
C SER A 208 -42.09 6.43 -62.74
N ALA A 209 -43.43 6.47 -62.64
CA ALA A 209 -44.18 5.83 -61.57
C ALA A 209 -44.11 4.29 -61.64
N ILE A 210 -44.15 3.69 -62.84
CA ILE A 210 -44.00 2.24 -63.04
C ILE A 210 -42.60 1.79 -62.64
N GLU A 211 -41.55 2.53 -63.02
CA GLU A 211 -40.17 2.24 -62.60
C GLU A 211 -40.05 2.28 -61.06
N LEU A 212 -40.53 3.36 -60.43
CA LEU A 212 -40.50 3.51 -58.98
C LEU A 212 -41.32 2.41 -58.26
N ALA A 213 -42.51 2.08 -58.78
CA ALA A 213 -43.34 1.02 -58.20
C ALA A 213 -42.70 -0.36 -58.33
N ARG A 214 -42.00 -0.62 -59.44
CA ARG A 214 -41.22 -1.85 -59.63
C ARG A 214 -40.05 -1.93 -58.63
N ASP A 215 -39.28 -0.85 -58.50
CA ASP A 215 -38.15 -0.80 -57.57
C ASP A 215 -38.60 -0.95 -56.10
N LEU A 216 -39.84 -0.58 -55.79
CA LEU A 216 -40.49 -0.79 -54.49
C LEU A 216 -41.17 -2.16 -54.33
N GLY A 217 -41.16 -3.01 -55.36
CA GLY A 217 -41.84 -4.31 -55.35
C GLY A 217 -43.38 -4.22 -55.30
N ARG A 218 -43.96 -3.06 -55.62
CA ARG A 218 -45.41 -2.81 -55.55
C ARG A 218 -46.07 -3.16 -56.88
N SER A 219 -46.15 -4.46 -57.19
CA SER A 219 -46.72 -4.96 -58.44
C SER A 219 -48.13 -4.43 -58.71
N HIS A 220 -49.01 -4.36 -57.72
CA HIS A 220 -50.38 -3.84 -57.88
C HIS A 220 -50.44 -2.40 -58.40
N VAL A 221 -49.52 -1.52 -58.00
CA VAL A 221 -49.47 -0.14 -58.50
C VAL A 221 -49.08 -0.12 -59.97
N VAL A 222 -48.11 -0.96 -60.36
CA VAL A 222 -47.73 -1.12 -61.78
C VAL A 222 -48.94 -1.51 -62.62
N HIS A 223 -49.73 -2.49 -62.16
CA HIS A 223 -50.94 -2.94 -62.86
C HIS A 223 -51.95 -1.80 -62.97
N SER A 224 -52.21 -1.09 -61.86
CA SER A 224 -53.16 0.04 -61.85
C SER A 224 -52.75 1.18 -62.78
N VAL A 225 -51.45 1.48 -62.90
CA VAL A 225 -50.96 2.54 -63.81
C VAL A 225 -51.07 2.09 -65.26
N LEU A 226 -50.76 0.81 -65.57
CA LEU A 226 -50.90 0.27 -66.91
C LEU A 226 -52.37 0.25 -67.38
N ASP A 227 -53.29 -0.12 -66.49
CA ASP A 227 -54.73 -0.09 -66.78
C ASP A 227 -55.21 1.34 -67.06
N GLU A 228 -54.72 2.33 -66.30
CA GLU A 228 -55.07 3.74 -66.55
C GLU A 228 -54.45 4.25 -67.86
N ILE A 229 -53.21 3.88 -68.18
CA ILE A 229 -52.59 4.15 -69.50
C ILE A 229 -53.46 3.59 -70.62
N GLU A 230 -53.86 2.31 -70.54
CA GLU A 230 -54.70 1.66 -71.55
C GLU A 230 -56.03 2.39 -71.73
N LYS A 231 -56.67 2.75 -70.63
CA LYS A 231 -57.92 3.50 -70.63
C LYS A 231 -57.79 4.88 -71.25
N GLN A 232 -56.69 5.60 -71.00
CA GLN A 232 -56.45 6.92 -71.60
C GLN A 232 -56.09 6.81 -73.09
N ILE A 233 -55.34 5.78 -73.50
CA ILE A 233 -55.02 5.50 -74.91
C ILE A 233 -56.29 5.28 -75.73
N ASN A 234 -57.24 4.50 -75.22
CA ASN A 234 -58.51 4.23 -75.90
C ASN A 234 -59.42 5.47 -76.03
N LYS A 235 -59.16 6.54 -75.29
CA LYS A 235 -59.94 7.80 -75.34
C LYS A 235 -59.35 8.86 -76.25
N MET A 236 -58.10 8.70 -76.69
CA MET A 236 -57.41 9.71 -77.49
C MET A 236 -57.55 9.41 -78.98
N ASP A 237 -58.28 10.28 -79.69
CA ASP A 237 -58.27 10.33 -81.16
C ASP A 237 -57.02 11.12 -81.62
N GLY A 238 -55.90 10.43 -81.85
CA GLY A 238 -54.68 11.03 -82.41
C GLY A 238 -53.40 10.86 -81.58
N VAL A 239 -53.13 9.64 -81.10
CA VAL A 239 -51.91 9.35 -80.32
C VAL A 239 -50.65 9.56 -81.16
N PHE A 240 -49.68 10.31 -80.62
CA PHE A 240 -48.40 10.56 -81.28
C PHE A 240 -47.58 9.26 -81.38
N ALA A 241 -47.25 8.85 -82.61
CA ALA A 241 -46.48 7.64 -82.90
C ALA A 241 -45.13 7.57 -82.15
N SER A 242 -44.53 8.72 -81.80
CA SER A 242 -43.29 8.83 -81.02
C SER A 242 -43.45 8.31 -79.58
N ASP A 243 -44.57 8.62 -78.94
CA ASP A 243 -44.80 8.30 -77.53
C ASP A 243 -45.12 6.81 -77.38
N ILE A 244 -45.84 6.23 -78.35
CA ILE A 244 -46.10 4.79 -78.46
C ILE A 244 -44.79 4.01 -78.60
N GLN A 245 -43.84 4.50 -79.41
CA GLN A 245 -42.57 3.81 -79.60
C GLN A 245 -41.70 3.85 -78.34
N THR A 246 -41.68 4.97 -77.63
CA THR A 246 -40.99 5.11 -76.34
C THR A 246 -41.59 4.16 -75.31
N LEU A 247 -42.92 4.13 -75.20
CA LEU A 247 -43.65 3.24 -74.31
C LEU A 247 -43.39 1.77 -74.64
N THR A 248 -43.42 1.39 -75.92
CA THR A 248 -43.16 0.01 -76.36
C THR A 248 -41.73 -0.42 -76.01
N THR A 249 -40.75 0.45 -76.27
CA THR A 249 -39.34 0.18 -75.96
C THR A 249 -39.13 0.01 -74.46
N PHE A 250 -39.80 0.82 -73.65
CA PHE A 250 -39.76 0.72 -72.21
C PHE A 250 -40.41 -0.58 -71.70
N LEU A 251 -41.59 -0.93 -72.21
CA LEU A 251 -42.30 -2.17 -71.85
C LEU A 251 -41.47 -3.42 -72.17
N THR A 252 -40.70 -3.41 -73.27
CA THR A 252 -39.81 -4.55 -73.60
C THR A 252 -38.63 -4.72 -72.64
N HIS A 253 -38.27 -3.69 -71.87
CA HIS A 253 -37.21 -3.74 -70.86
C HIS A 253 -37.74 -3.98 -69.43
N LEU A 254 -39.06 -4.09 -69.25
CA LEU A 254 -39.67 -4.42 -67.96
C LEU A 254 -39.66 -5.94 -67.73
N ASP A 255 -38.52 -6.45 -67.27
CA ASP A 255 -38.43 -7.82 -66.75
C ASP A 255 -39.21 -7.93 -65.42
N GLY A 256 -40.04 -8.97 -65.28
CA GLY A 256 -40.79 -9.28 -64.05
C GLY A 256 -42.23 -8.78 -63.98
N VAL A 257 -42.74 -8.12 -65.03
CA VAL A 257 -44.18 -7.77 -65.14
C VAL A 257 -44.95 -8.96 -65.75
N ASN A 258 -46.22 -9.13 -65.35
CA ASN A 258 -47.04 -10.24 -65.83
C ASN A 258 -47.11 -10.25 -67.37
N PRO A 259 -46.61 -11.31 -68.03
CA PRO A 259 -46.49 -11.34 -69.49
C PRO A 259 -47.85 -11.22 -70.19
N ILE A 260 -48.95 -11.60 -69.53
CA ILE A 260 -50.30 -11.52 -70.07
C ILE A 260 -50.73 -10.06 -70.21
N GLN A 261 -50.47 -9.22 -69.20
CA GLN A 261 -50.81 -7.80 -69.27
C GLN A 261 -49.91 -7.06 -70.25
N LEU A 262 -48.62 -7.40 -70.25
CA LEU A 262 -47.67 -6.83 -71.20
C LEU A 262 -48.08 -7.16 -72.64
N ALA A 263 -48.55 -8.39 -72.88
CA ALA A 263 -49.10 -8.80 -74.17
C ALA A 263 -50.40 -8.05 -74.53
N SER A 264 -51.32 -7.86 -73.58
CA SER A 264 -52.56 -7.11 -73.79
C SER A 264 -52.28 -5.65 -74.18
N LEU A 265 -51.44 -4.96 -73.39
CA LEU A 265 -51.09 -3.57 -73.65
C LEU A 265 -50.32 -3.43 -74.98
N THR A 266 -49.40 -4.34 -75.27
CA THR A 266 -48.67 -4.35 -76.55
C THR A 266 -49.63 -4.54 -77.74
N GLU A 267 -50.66 -5.37 -77.60
CA GLU A 267 -51.68 -5.56 -78.62
C GLU A 267 -52.54 -4.30 -78.79
N THR A 268 -52.95 -3.65 -77.70
CA THR A 268 -53.69 -2.38 -77.74
C THR A 268 -52.85 -1.28 -78.42
N LEU A 269 -51.56 -1.15 -78.07
CA LEU A 269 -50.63 -0.21 -78.72
C LEU A 269 -50.45 -0.51 -80.22
N ARG A 270 -50.40 -1.78 -80.61
CA ARG A 270 -50.29 -2.20 -82.01
C ARG A 270 -51.53 -1.83 -82.82
N LYS A 271 -52.73 -1.94 -82.23
CA LYS A 271 -53.99 -1.54 -82.88
C LYS A 271 -54.05 -0.03 -83.09
N VAL A 272 -53.70 0.76 -82.08
CA VAL A 272 -53.70 2.23 -82.16
C VAL A 272 -52.67 2.74 -83.17
N ARG A 273 -51.51 2.08 -83.32
CA ARG A 273 -50.50 2.46 -84.34
C ARG A 273 -50.97 2.24 -85.79
N LYS A 274 -51.92 1.33 -86.04
CA LYS A 274 -52.41 1.01 -87.39
C LYS A 274 -53.57 1.92 -87.83
N LEU A 275 -54.16 2.65 -86.88
CA LEU A 275 -55.17 3.69 -87.11
C LEU A 275 -54.48 5.03 -87.38
#